data_AF-A0A1V5E5D1-F1
#
_entry.id   AF-A0A1V5E5D1-F1
#
_cell.length_a   1.000
_cell.length_b   1.000
_cell.length_c   1.000
_cell.angle_alpha   90.00
_cell.angle_beta   90.00
_cell.angle_gamma   90.00
#
_symmetry.space_group_name_H-M   'P 1'
#
loop_
_entity.id
_entity.type
_entity.pdbx_description
1 polymer ?
#
loop_
_entity_poly.entity_id
_entity_poly.type
_entity_poly.pdbx_seq_one_letter_code
_entity_poly.pdbx_strand_id
1 'polypeptide(L)'
;MAKKENGQAPRAEGIALPPDLLTMLKEWSTAYKRSKELEAEVKRLAEEMGRLEGPILTGLEVAEIERLSMDGLTIYQQEQLWVKTGPEATPQMVAEALRKSKLPEFTTFNSQSLSSYLREQASGVAWEDPKELLDLLPKALRSIVEITNKQSLRARKSN
;
A
#
# COMPACT_ATOMS: atom_id res chain seq x y z
N MET A 1 7.13 21.83 -40.22
CA MET A 1 7.49 21.38 -38.86
C MET A 1 7.65 22.61 -37.97
N ALA A 2 6.60 22.98 -37.23
CA ALA A 2 6.66 24.12 -36.30
C ALA A 2 7.08 23.60 -34.92
N LYS A 3 8.25 24.05 -34.45
CA LYS A 3 8.71 23.82 -33.08
C LYS A 3 7.72 24.51 -32.13
N LYS A 4 7.14 23.77 -31.20
CA LYS A 4 6.46 24.37 -30.05
C LYS A 4 7.53 25.05 -29.21
N GLU A 5 7.55 26.38 -29.23
CA GLU A 5 8.27 27.15 -28.22
C GLU A 5 7.71 26.79 -26.85
N ASN A 6 8.57 26.28 -25.97
CA ASN A 6 8.28 26.16 -24.55
C ASN A 6 8.08 27.57 -24.01
N GLY A 7 6.83 28.03 -23.99
CA GLY A 7 6.42 29.31 -23.41
C GLY A 7 6.80 29.32 -21.94
N GLN A 8 7.84 30.06 -21.62
CA GLN A 8 8.26 30.31 -20.24
C GLN A 8 7.10 31.03 -19.54
N ALA A 9 6.60 30.44 -18.43
CA ALA A 9 5.51 31.03 -17.67
C ALA A 9 5.85 32.49 -17.33
N PRO A 10 4.89 33.43 -17.46
CA PRO A 10 5.16 34.83 -17.22
C PRO A 10 5.66 35.00 -15.78
N ARG A 11 6.80 35.67 -15.63
CA ARG A 11 7.29 36.05 -14.30
C ARG A 11 6.30 37.05 -13.70
N ALA A 12 6.00 36.91 -12.41
CA ALA A 12 5.10 37.82 -11.70
C ALA A 12 5.58 39.29 -11.73
N GLU A 13 6.86 39.50 -12.06
CA GLU A 13 7.48 40.78 -12.39
C GLU A 13 6.85 41.35 -13.68
N GLY A 14 5.73 42.06 -13.52
CA GLY A 14 5.04 42.75 -14.62
C GLY A 14 3.53 42.52 -14.69
N ILE A 15 2.96 41.63 -13.85
CA ILE A 15 1.52 41.42 -13.77
C ILE A 15 0.97 42.18 -12.57
N ALA A 16 0.17 43.21 -12.82
CA ALA A 16 -0.57 43.93 -11.78
C ALA A 16 -1.73 43.05 -11.28
N LEU A 17 -1.45 42.20 -10.29
CA LEU A 17 -2.47 41.43 -9.59
C LEU A 17 -3.10 42.27 -8.46
N PRO A 18 -4.39 42.05 -8.15
CA PRO A 18 -4.99 42.61 -6.94
C PRO A 18 -4.15 42.28 -5.69
N PRO A 19 -3.92 43.22 -4.76
CA PRO A 19 -3.09 42.99 -3.57
C PRO A 19 -3.51 41.77 -2.73
N ASP A 20 -4.81 41.54 -2.60
CA ASP A 20 -5.36 40.40 -1.87
C ASP A 20 -5.00 39.08 -2.55
N LEU A 21 -5.10 39.02 -3.89
CA LEU A 21 -4.71 37.85 -4.67
C LEU A 21 -3.21 37.59 -4.58
N LEU A 22 -2.38 38.64 -4.61
CA LEU A 22 -0.93 38.51 -4.45
C LEU A 22 -0.56 37.94 -3.06
N THR A 23 -1.27 38.37 -2.02
CA THR A 23 -1.09 37.86 -0.65
C THR A 23 -1.48 36.39 -0.56
N MET A 24 -2.66 36.02 -1.07
CA MET A 24 -3.13 34.62 -1.12
C MET A 24 -2.18 33.72 -1.91
N LEU A 25 -1.65 34.18 -3.05
CA LEU A 25 -0.68 33.40 -3.85
C LEU A 25 0.65 33.19 -3.11
N LYS A 26 1.12 34.17 -2.34
CA LYS A 26 2.32 34.03 -1.50
C LYS A 26 2.10 33.00 -0.39
N GLU A 27 0.99 33.09 0.33
CA GLU A 27 0.62 32.13 1.37
C GLU A 27 0.48 30.72 0.81
N TRP A 28 -0.26 30.57 -0.28
CA TRP A 28 -0.44 29.29 -0.97
C TRP A 28 0.89 28.71 -1.43
N SER A 29 1.76 29.53 -2.06
CA SER A 29 3.07 29.05 -2.54
C SER A 29 3.99 28.60 -1.40
N THR A 30 3.89 29.26 -0.23
CA THR A 30 4.64 28.90 0.98
C THR A 30 4.14 27.58 1.53
N ALA A 31 2.82 27.42 1.67
CA ALA A 31 2.19 26.19 2.12
C ALA A 31 2.51 25.02 1.16
N TYR A 32 2.45 25.25 -0.15
CA TYR A 32 2.78 24.24 -1.15
C TYR A 32 4.23 23.76 -1.03
N LYS A 33 5.19 24.69 -0.92
CA LYS A 33 6.61 24.34 -0.70
C LYS A 33 6.78 23.51 0.57
N ARG A 34 6.17 23.95 1.68
CA ARG A 34 6.23 23.22 2.95
C ARG A 34 5.61 21.82 2.85
N SER A 35 4.51 21.67 2.11
CA SER A 35 3.90 20.36 1.84
C SER A 35 4.88 19.44 1.11
N LYS A 36 5.60 19.95 0.09
CA LYS A 36 6.58 19.15 -0.65
C LYS A 36 7.79 18.75 0.17
N GLU A 37 8.26 19.62 1.06
CA GLU A 37 9.30 19.27 2.03
C GLU A 37 8.84 18.15 2.97
N LEU A 38 7.63 18.26 3.53
CA LEU A 38 7.09 17.25 4.44
C LEU A 38 6.81 15.92 3.73
N GLU A 39 6.30 15.94 2.49
CA GLU A 39 6.13 14.74 1.66
C GLU A 39 7.47 14.03 1.44
N ALA A 40 8.54 14.79 1.14
CA ALA A 40 9.88 14.25 0.97
C ALA A 40 10.42 13.65 2.28
N GLU A 41 10.20 14.33 3.40
CA GLU A 41 10.63 13.84 4.72
C GLU A 41 9.87 12.59 5.16
N VAL A 42 8.55 12.55 4.95
CA VAL A 42 7.74 11.34 5.20
C VAL A 42 8.24 10.17 4.36
N LYS A 43 8.57 10.40 3.09
CA LYS A 43 9.15 9.36 2.22
C LYS A 43 10.50 8.89 2.75
N ARG A 44 11.39 9.81 3.15
CA ARG A 44 12.70 9.48 3.74
C ARG A 44 12.55 8.62 5.00
N LEU A 45 11.64 9.00 5.90
CA LEU A 45 11.35 8.26 7.13
C LEU A 45 10.76 6.88 6.83
N ALA A 46 9.87 6.77 5.83
CA ALA A 46 9.31 5.48 5.42
C ALA A 46 10.40 4.53 4.86
N GLU A 47 11.36 5.06 4.10
CA GLU A 47 12.52 4.28 3.62
C GLU A 47 13.41 3.82 4.78
N GLU A 48 13.66 4.70 5.75
CA GLU A 48 14.43 4.38 6.95
C GLU A 48 13.74 3.30 7.80
N MET A 49 12.44 3.43 8.02
CA MET A 49 11.62 2.41 8.70
C MET A 49 11.66 1.08 7.95
N GLY A 50 11.50 1.09 6.62
CA GLY A 50 11.55 -0.12 5.79
C GLY A 50 12.91 -0.82 5.85
N ARG A 51 14.01 -0.07 5.95
CA ARG A 51 15.36 -0.63 6.15
C ARG A 51 15.52 -1.31 7.50
N LEU A 52 14.89 -0.76 8.54
CA LEU A 52 14.96 -1.29 9.91
C LEU A 52 14.00 -2.47 10.14
N GLU A 53 12.92 -2.57 9.37
CA GLU A 53 11.83 -3.53 9.58
C GLU A 53 12.32 -4.99 9.60
N GLY A 54 13.09 -5.42 8.59
CA GLY A 54 13.58 -6.79 8.49
C GLY A 54 14.39 -7.25 9.71
N PRO A 55 15.50 -6.55 10.06
CA PRO A 55 16.29 -6.88 11.24
C PRO A 55 15.49 -6.88 12.55
N ILE A 56 14.54 -5.94 12.70
CA ILE A 56 13.69 -5.89 13.90
C ILE A 56 12.75 -7.10 13.95
N LEU A 57 12.11 -7.49 12.85
CA LEU A 57 11.27 -8.69 12.79
C LEU A 57 12.05 -9.94 13.20
N THR A 58 13.24 -10.14 12.63
CA THR A 58 14.12 -11.27 13.01
C THR A 58 14.49 -11.22 14.50
N GLY A 59 14.83 -10.04 15.01
CA GLY A 59 15.18 -9.88 16.43
C GLY A 59 14.01 -10.18 17.37
N LEU A 60 12.79 -9.76 17.01
CA LEU A 60 11.59 -10.03 17.78
C LEU A 60 11.19 -11.51 17.73
N GLU A 61 11.33 -12.16 16.58
CA GLU A 61 11.11 -13.60 16.41
C GLU A 61 12.05 -14.42 17.30
N VAL A 62 13.36 -14.14 17.25
CA VAL A 62 14.38 -14.81 18.09
C VAL A 62 14.13 -14.59 19.58
N ALA A 63 13.63 -13.41 19.96
CA ALA A 63 13.31 -13.07 21.35
C ALA A 63 11.92 -13.57 21.80
N GLU A 64 11.14 -14.19 20.92
CA GLU A 64 9.74 -14.59 21.15
C GLU A 64 8.85 -13.41 21.63
N ILE A 65 9.11 -12.21 21.12
CA ILE A 65 8.37 -10.99 21.46
C ILE A 65 7.36 -10.66 20.35
N GLU A 66 6.07 -10.86 20.65
CA GLU A 66 5.00 -10.48 19.72
C GLU A 66 4.71 -8.97 19.70
N ARG A 67 4.88 -8.30 20.85
CA ARG A 67 4.61 -6.87 21.03
C ARG A 67 5.47 -6.25 22.12
N LEU A 68 5.82 -4.98 21.93
CA LEU A 68 6.58 -4.16 22.88
C LEU A 68 5.97 -2.75 22.93
N SER A 69 5.94 -2.12 24.11
CA SER A 69 5.57 -0.71 24.21
C SER A 69 6.80 0.15 24.55
N MET A 70 7.05 1.17 23.74
CA MET A 70 8.15 2.12 23.90
C MET A 70 7.76 3.48 23.29
N ASP A 71 8.23 4.58 23.87
CA ASP A 71 8.01 5.95 23.38
C ASP A 71 6.52 6.30 23.12
N GLY A 72 5.62 5.77 23.96
CA GLY A 72 4.18 5.98 23.82
C GLY A 72 3.54 5.25 22.63
N LEU A 73 4.25 4.30 22.03
CA LEU A 73 3.79 3.43 20.96
C LEU A 73 3.84 1.96 21.41
N THR A 74 2.81 1.19 21.08
CA THR A 74 2.88 -0.27 21.08
C THR A 74 3.26 -0.73 19.68
N ILE A 75 4.47 -1.28 19.56
CA ILE A 75 5.01 -1.92 18.37
C ILE A 75 4.64 -3.40 18.41
N TYR A 76 4.15 -3.95 17.30
CA TYR A 76 3.74 -5.34 17.20
C TYR A 76 3.98 -5.90 15.81
N GLN A 77 4.17 -7.21 15.75
CA GLN A 77 4.21 -7.95 14.50
C GLN A 77 2.79 -8.16 13.98
N GLN A 78 2.58 -7.87 12.70
CA GLN A 78 1.32 -8.15 12.01
C GLN A 78 1.58 -9.07 10.83
N GLU A 79 0.91 -10.21 10.85
CA GLU A 79 0.79 -11.09 9.68
C GLU A 79 -0.33 -10.64 8.77
N GLN A 80 -0.06 -10.66 7.47
CA GLN A 80 -1.04 -10.30 6.45
C GLN A 80 -1.00 -11.33 5.31
N LEU A 81 -2.14 -11.95 5.08
CA LEU A 81 -2.36 -12.79 3.90
C LEU A 81 -2.53 -11.92 2.65
N TRP A 82 -1.88 -12.33 1.57
CA TRP A 82 -1.90 -11.65 0.28
C TRP A 82 -2.21 -12.63 -0.83
N VAL A 83 -3.14 -12.26 -1.70
CA VAL A 83 -3.46 -12.96 -2.93
C VAL A 83 -2.86 -12.19 -4.09
N LYS A 84 -2.02 -12.86 -4.89
CA LYS A 84 -1.51 -12.35 -6.16
C LYS A 84 -1.77 -13.37 -7.28
N THR A 85 -1.66 -12.93 -8.53
CA THR A 85 -1.66 -13.88 -9.65
C THR A 85 -0.43 -14.76 -9.56
N GLY A 86 -0.58 -16.05 -9.85
CA GLY A 86 0.53 -16.98 -9.99
C GLY A 86 1.43 -16.61 -11.18
N PRO A 87 2.68 -17.08 -11.20
CA PRO A 87 3.66 -16.73 -12.24
C PRO A 87 3.21 -17.14 -13.65
N GLU A 88 2.46 -18.23 -13.78
CA GLU A 88 1.96 -18.76 -15.06
C GLU A 88 0.59 -18.19 -15.47
N ALA A 89 0.02 -17.27 -14.70
CA ALA A 89 -1.33 -16.77 -14.94
C ALA A 89 -1.34 -15.71 -16.06
N THR A 90 -2.03 -16.00 -17.17
CA THR A 90 -2.25 -15.03 -18.24
C THR A 90 -3.48 -14.15 -17.97
N PRO A 91 -3.54 -12.92 -18.52
CA PRO A 91 -4.73 -12.07 -18.39
C PRO A 91 -6.03 -12.75 -18.82
N GLN A 92 -5.98 -13.61 -19.84
CA GLN A 92 -7.11 -14.38 -20.35
C GLN A 92 -7.55 -15.44 -19.33
N MET A 93 -6.62 -16.18 -18.74
CA MET A 93 -6.91 -17.15 -17.68
C MET A 93 -7.53 -16.47 -16.46
N VAL A 94 -7.01 -15.30 -16.10
CA VAL A 94 -7.52 -14.48 -14.99
C VAL A 94 -8.96 -14.02 -15.24
N ALA A 95 -9.23 -13.45 -16.43
CA ALA A 95 -10.57 -13.01 -16.80
C ALA A 95 -11.58 -14.18 -16.83
N GLU A 96 -11.18 -15.33 -17.37
CA GLU A 96 -12.04 -16.51 -17.42
C GLU A 96 -12.34 -17.07 -16.03
N ALA A 97 -11.33 -17.14 -15.16
CA ALA A 97 -11.47 -17.60 -13.80
C ALA A 97 -12.38 -16.70 -12.96
N LEU A 98 -12.22 -15.38 -13.09
CA LEU A 98 -13.10 -14.39 -12.43
C LEU A 98 -14.55 -14.55 -12.89
N ARG A 99 -14.79 -14.69 -14.21
CA ARG A 99 -16.13 -14.95 -14.74
C ARG A 99 -16.77 -16.22 -14.16
N LYS A 100 -15.97 -17.27 -13.90
CA LYS A 100 -16.41 -18.54 -13.32
C LYS A 100 -16.50 -18.52 -11.79
N SER A 101 -15.91 -17.53 -11.12
CA SER A 101 -15.76 -17.49 -9.66
C SER A 101 -17.08 -17.25 -8.90
N LYS A 102 -18.16 -16.85 -9.61
CA LYS A 102 -19.45 -16.43 -9.04
C LYS A 102 -19.32 -15.25 -8.04
N LEU A 103 -18.22 -14.51 -8.09
CA LEU A 103 -18.03 -13.27 -7.33
C LEU A 103 -18.24 -12.07 -8.28
N PRO A 104 -19.48 -11.60 -8.49
CA PRO A 104 -19.83 -10.59 -9.49
C PRO A 104 -19.12 -9.24 -9.25
N GLU A 105 -18.73 -8.96 -8.01
CA GLU A 105 -17.98 -7.76 -7.63
C GLU A 105 -16.54 -7.73 -8.18
N PHE A 106 -16.01 -8.86 -8.64
CA PHE A 106 -14.68 -8.94 -9.26
C PHE A 106 -14.79 -9.00 -10.79
N THR A 107 -15.11 -7.87 -11.40
CA THR A 107 -15.13 -7.71 -12.87
C THR A 107 -13.72 -7.65 -13.47
N THR A 108 -12.72 -7.32 -12.65
CA THR A 108 -11.30 -7.31 -12.98
C THR A 108 -10.50 -7.85 -11.80
N PHE A 109 -9.28 -8.35 -12.06
CA PHE A 109 -8.44 -8.85 -10.98
C PHE A 109 -7.92 -7.70 -10.12
N ASN A 110 -8.34 -7.70 -8.86
CA ASN A 110 -7.85 -6.77 -7.86
C ASN A 110 -7.29 -7.57 -6.67
N SER A 111 -5.96 -7.59 -6.56
CA SER A 111 -5.26 -8.29 -5.49
C SER A 111 -5.66 -7.79 -4.10
N GLN A 112 -5.99 -6.51 -3.95
CA GLN A 112 -6.42 -5.93 -2.67
C GLN A 112 -7.77 -6.48 -2.24
N SER A 113 -8.75 -6.45 -3.15
CA SER A 113 -10.09 -6.96 -2.89
C SER A 113 -10.07 -8.47 -2.64
N LEU A 114 -9.29 -9.24 -3.40
CA LEU A 114 -9.18 -10.70 -3.20
C LEU A 114 -8.44 -11.04 -1.91
N SER A 115 -7.41 -10.27 -1.54
CA SER A 115 -6.74 -10.44 -0.24
C SER A 115 -7.68 -10.11 0.91
N SER A 116 -8.51 -9.07 0.78
CA SER A 116 -9.52 -8.73 1.79
C SER A 116 -10.54 -9.84 1.95
N TYR A 117 -11.08 -10.34 0.83
CA TYR A 117 -12.00 -11.49 0.83
C TYR A 117 -11.37 -12.70 1.50
N LEU A 118 -10.13 -13.06 1.13
CA LEU A 118 -9.44 -14.20 1.73
C LEU A 118 -9.26 -14.02 3.25
N ARG A 119 -8.86 -12.84 3.72
CA ARG A 119 -8.69 -12.57 5.16
C ARG A 119 -10.01 -12.70 5.92
N GLU A 120 -11.12 -12.30 5.32
CA GLU A 120 -12.45 -12.49 5.90
C GLU A 120 -12.81 -13.97 6.00
N GLN A 121 -12.60 -14.74 4.92
CA GLN A 121 -12.88 -16.18 4.91
C GLN A 121 -11.95 -16.98 5.83
N ALA A 122 -10.70 -16.55 5.98
CA ALA A 122 -9.71 -17.19 6.85
C ALA A 122 -9.87 -16.77 8.32
N SER A 123 -10.79 -15.87 8.64
CA SER A 123 -11.04 -15.43 10.01
C SER A 123 -11.49 -16.61 10.88
N GLY A 124 -10.72 -16.93 11.92
CA GLY A 124 -10.99 -18.07 12.80
C GLY A 124 -10.59 -19.44 12.24
N VAL A 125 -9.94 -19.48 11.07
CA VAL A 125 -9.33 -20.69 10.51
C VAL A 125 -7.88 -20.75 10.96
N ALA A 126 -7.48 -21.85 11.59
CA ALA A 126 -6.06 -22.13 11.86
C ALA A 126 -5.38 -22.64 10.59
N TRP A 127 -4.20 -22.13 10.29
CA TRP A 127 -3.38 -22.52 9.15
C TRP A 127 -1.90 -22.37 9.50
N GLU A 128 -1.07 -23.25 8.96
CA GLU A 128 0.39 -23.17 9.09
C GLU A 128 1.04 -22.73 7.77
N ASP A 129 0.61 -23.32 6.64
CA ASP A 129 0.99 -22.88 5.29
C ASP A 129 -0.14 -22.05 4.66
N PRO A 130 0.11 -20.81 4.20
CA PRO A 130 -0.87 -20.00 3.47
C PRO A 130 -1.52 -20.71 2.27
N LYS A 131 -0.87 -21.72 1.68
CA LYS A 131 -1.44 -22.52 0.58
C LYS A 131 -2.63 -23.37 1.01
N GLU A 132 -2.75 -23.73 2.28
CA GLU A 132 -3.91 -24.44 2.83
C GLU A 132 -5.20 -23.63 2.66
N LEU A 133 -5.08 -22.30 2.62
CA LEU A 133 -6.20 -21.39 2.45
C LEU A 133 -6.67 -21.26 0.99
N LEU A 134 -6.03 -21.93 0.02
CA LEU A 134 -6.47 -21.92 -1.37
C LEU A 134 -7.91 -22.42 -1.52
N ASP A 135 -8.32 -23.34 -0.65
CA ASP A 135 -9.66 -23.90 -0.70
C ASP A 135 -10.76 -22.92 -0.26
N LEU A 136 -10.41 -21.83 0.43
CA LEU A 136 -11.33 -20.73 0.74
C LEU A 136 -11.65 -19.85 -0.47
N LEU A 137 -10.81 -19.92 -1.52
CA LEU A 137 -11.09 -19.23 -2.78
C LEU A 137 -11.98 -20.08 -3.69
N PRO A 138 -12.81 -19.45 -4.53
CA PRO A 138 -13.54 -20.14 -5.58
C PRO A 138 -12.63 -21.04 -6.43
N LYS A 139 -13.09 -22.26 -6.74
CA LYS A 139 -12.32 -23.29 -7.47
C LYS A 139 -11.66 -22.76 -8.74
N ALA A 140 -12.34 -21.87 -9.47
CA ALA A 140 -11.83 -21.27 -10.69
C ALA A 140 -10.57 -20.41 -10.48
N LEU A 141 -10.41 -19.80 -9.30
CA LEU A 141 -9.28 -18.94 -8.97
C LEU A 141 -8.07 -19.71 -8.43
N ARG A 142 -8.26 -20.90 -7.84
CA ARG A 142 -7.20 -21.64 -7.12
C ARG A 142 -5.97 -21.96 -7.98
N SER A 143 -6.14 -22.20 -9.27
CA SER A 143 -5.05 -22.54 -10.19
C SER A 143 -4.33 -21.34 -10.80
N ILE A 144 -4.81 -20.12 -10.54
CA ILE A 144 -4.27 -18.90 -11.15
C ILE A 144 -3.78 -17.89 -10.11
N VAL A 145 -3.96 -18.18 -8.83
CA VAL A 145 -3.55 -17.32 -7.72
C VAL A 145 -2.52 -18.02 -6.85
N GLU A 146 -1.71 -17.21 -6.18
CA GLU A 146 -0.79 -17.62 -5.15
C GLU A 146 -1.15 -16.85 -3.87
N ILE A 147 -1.21 -17.58 -2.76
CA ILE A 147 -1.41 -16.99 -1.43
C ILE A 147 -0.04 -16.90 -0.77
N THR A 148 0.27 -15.73 -0.22
CA THR A 148 1.51 -15.47 0.51
C THR A 148 1.19 -14.85 1.87
N ASN A 149 1.98 -15.18 2.88
CA ASN A 149 1.97 -14.45 4.14
C ASN A 149 3.10 -13.42 4.11
N LYS A 150 2.79 -12.20 4.56
CA LYS A 150 3.77 -11.15 4.79
C LYS A 150 3.68 -10.69 6.23
N GLN A 151 4.78 -10.83 6.96
CA GLN A 151 4.98 -10.17 8.23
C GLN A 151 5.37 -8.70 8.02
N SER A 152 4.86 -7.84 8.89
CA SER A 152 5.17 -6.42 8.91
C SER A 152 5.14 -5.87 10.33
N LEU A 153 5.92 -4.84 10.60
CA LEU A 153 5.84 -4.10 11.84
C LEU A 153 4.75 -3.05 11.78
N ARG A 154 3.99 -2.96 12.86
CA ARG A 154 2.99 -1.94 13.07
C ARG A 154 3.19 -1.28 14.41
N ALA A 155 2.76 -0.03 14.47
CA ALA A 155 2.73 0.74 15.69
C ALA A 155 1.33 1.33 15.86
N ARG A 156 0.86 1.36 17.11
CA ARG A 156 -0.32 2.13 17.52
C ARG A 156 0.04 2.96 18.75
N LYS A 157 -0.68 4.04 18.99
CA LYS A 157 -0.54 4.81 20.24
C LYS A 157 -0.81 3.87 21.41
N SER A 158 0.06 3.89 22.41
CA SER A 158 -0.16 3.20 23.68
C SER A 158 -1.34 3.85 24.39
N ASN A 159 -2.24 3.01 24.92
CA ASN A 159 -3.26 3.44 25.87
C ASN A 159 -2.64 3.69 27.24
#